data_AF-A0A9X6ZPQ0-F1
#
_entry.id   AF-A0A9X6ZPQ0-F1
#
_cell.length_a   1.000
_cell.length_b   1.000
_cell.length_c   1.000
_cell.angle_alpha   90.00
_cell.angle_beta   90.00
_cell.angle_gamma   90.00
#
_symmetry.space_group_name_H-M   'P 1'
#
loop_
_entity.id
_entity.type
_entity.pdbx_description
1 polymer ?
#
loop_
_entity_poly.entity_id
_entity_poly.type
_entity_poly.pdbx_seq_one_letter_code
_entity_poly.pdbx_strand_id
1 'polypeptide(L)'
;MYTKMSKDNAPNSVFNTIQMKTALTELRKQLKEKHMSLRTGLYFDDTKYTFLNKELQEFIIKSTDEDVSYQAYHVTIDFLSNHLIQIITSEIPFLDDFIKYAKQLAMELGYQAMVIRNQIPVPLECAAELNVPLFPTNSLNRYKINDLFGYLEENHPYYVVELEKGCVHQKIETYRTALDILEKKQSEIKRFSFIEGYSTYNQLGFNFHHAGYEGKLSVLYEPNGIFVQEKELGFKQQLYSNDQLLQVIDELLELCETTMRLKVLVKPSRKYFDKIFFKISDFPHPLIGNMFTLLEEEFEFEKIEEMSVDVKSCPTITRYQEHVLFFELFGYYFVIHIDTNDVKMYKAKKEAIFEFTSICNQIEEERHQAELKEIANLIDTL
;
A
#
# COMPACT_ATOMS: atom_id res chain seq x y z
N MET A 1 -7.11 17.76 -11.72
CA MET A 1 -6.95 19.16 -12.23
C MET A 1 -8.19 19.89 -11.73
N TYR A 2 -8.03 20.88 -10.85
CA TYR A 2 -9.18 21.48 -10.16
C TYR A 2 -9.98 22.41 -11.08
N THR A 3 -11.29 22.18 -11.20
CA THR A 3 -12.21 23.04 -11.95
C THR A 3 -12.94 23.97 -10.99
N LYS A 4 -12.99 25.27 -11.32
CA LYS A 4 -13.73 26.27 -10.55
C LYS A 4 -15.22 26.16 -10.87
N MET A 5 -16.06 25.88 -9.88
CA MET A 5 -17.52 25.81 -10.05
C MET A 5 -18.24 26.90 -9.25
N SER A 6 -19.47 27.26 -9.65
CA SER A 6 -20.33 28.14 -8.83
C SER A 6 -20.88 27.37 -7.63
N LYS A 7 -21.07 28.06 -6.49
CA LYS A 7 -21.58 27.48 -5.23
C LYS A 7 -22.95 26.80 -5.38
N ASP A 8 -23.76 27.28 -6.32
CA ASP A 8 -25.14 26.82 -6.56
C ASP A 8 -25.21 25.45 -7.28
N ASN A 9 -24.11 24.99 -7.89
CA ASN A 9 -24.05 23.75 -8.66
C ASN A 9 -23.51 22.55 -7.86
N ALA A 10 -23.24 22.69 -6.55
CA ALA A 10 -22.70 21.64 -5.69
C ALA A 10 -23.61 21.36 -4.48
N PRO A 11 -24.80 20.76 -4.67
CA PRO A 11 -25.83 20.63 -3.63
C PRO A 11 -25.41 19.80 -2.41
N ASN A 12 -24.40 18.93 -2.54
CA ASN A 12 -23.90 18.05 -1.48
C ASN A 12 -22.56 18.52 -0.86
N SER A 13 -22.13 19.75 -1.16
CA SER A 13 -20.85 20.25 -0.67
C SER A 13 -20.86 20.58 0.82
N VAL A 14 -19.76 20.26 1.50
CA VAL A 14 -19.54 20.60 2.92
C VAL A 14 -19.62 22.12 3.15
N PHE A 15 -19.34 22.91 2.11
CA PHE A 15 -19.39 24.37 2.11
C PHE A 15 -20.80 24.96 2.13
N ASN A 16 -21.82 24.16 1.83
CA ASN A 16 -23.21 24.59 1.83
C ASN A 16 -23.94 24.34 3.17
N THR A 17 -23.27 23.69 4.13
CA THR A 17 -23.79 23.41 5.48
C THR A 17 -24.01 24.69 6.31
N ILE A 18 -24.94 24.63 7.26
CA ILE A 18 -25.26 25.76 8.15
C ILE A 18 -24.07 26.08 9.05
N GLN A 19 -23.43 25.03 9.56
CA GLN A 19 -22.20 25.03 10.34
C GLN A 19 -21.12 25.87 9.65
N MET A 20 -20.80 25.51 8.40
CA MET A 20 -19.77 26.19 7.63
C MET A 20 -20.11 27.66 7.32
N LYS A 21 -21.37 27.96 7.01
CA LYS A 21 -21.82 29.35 6.78
C LYS A 21 -21.69 30.21 8.03
N THR A 22 -21.91 29.63 9.21
CA THR A 22 -21.82 30.32 10.50
C THR A 22 -20.36 30.62 10.84
N ALA A 23 -19.50 29.60 10.80
CA ALA A 23 -18.06 29.74 11.03
C ALA A 23 -17.43 30.78 10.08
N LEU A 24 -17.80 30.75 8.79
CA LEU A 24 -17.28 31.72 7.80
C LEU A 24 -17.72 33.16 8.10
N THR A 25 -18.92 33.34 8.65
CA THR A 25 -19.44 34.66 9.01
C THR A 25 -18.68 35.22 10.21
N GLU A 26 -18.36 34.39 11.20
CA GLU A 26 -17.55 34.78 12.36
C GLU A 26 -16.11 35.15 11.94
N LEU A 27 -15.46 34.33 11.10
CA LEU A 27 -14.14 34.64 10.56
C LEU A 27 -14.11 35.99 9.83
N ARG A 28 -15.13 36.28 9.01
CA ARG A 28 -15.26 37.59 8.35
C ARG A 28 -15.37 38.75 9.33
N LYS A 29 -16.07 38.56 10.44
CA LYS A 29 -16.20 39.58 11.49
C LYS A 29 -14.84 39.86 12.15
N GLN A 30 -14.12 38.80 12.53
CA GLN A 30 -12.78 38.90 13.13
C GLN A 30 -11.78 39.59 12.19
N LEU A 31 -11.77 39.23 10.91
CA LEU A 31 -10.90 39.86 9.91
C LEU A 31 -11.24 41.33 9.68
N LYS A 32 -12.53 41.70 9.72
CA LYS A 32 -12.95 43.10 9.58
C LYS A 32 -12.44 43.98 10.73
N GLU A 33 -12.40 43.46 11.96
CA GLU A 33 -11.83 44.15 13.12
C GLU A 33 -10.33 44.42 12.95
N LYS A 34 -9.65 43.66 12.09
CA LYS A 34 -8.23 43.80 11.74
C LYS A 34 -7.99 44.55 10.43
N HIS A 35 -8.98 45.27 9.89
CA HIS A 35 -8.90 45.97 8.60
C HIS A 35 -8.54 45.03 7.44
N MET A 36 -9.15 43.85 7.40
CA MET A 36 -8.97 42.86 6.34
C MET A 36 -10.28 42.43 5.71
N SER A 37 -10.21 42.04 4.44
CA SER A 37 -11.32 41.48 3.66
C SER A 37 -11.04 40.04 3.24
N LEU A 38 -12.09 39.21 3.23
CA LEU A 38 -12.01 37.79 2.86
C LEU A 38 -12.86 37.49 1.63
N ARG A 39 -12.23 36.93 0.59
CA ARG A 39 -12.90 36.29 -0.56
C ARG A 39 -12.70 34.78 -0.50
N THR A 40 -13.73 34.03 -0.87
CA THR A 40 -13.67 32.56 -0.92
C THR A 40 -13.94 32.05 -2.34
N GLY A 41 -13.17 31.05 -2.76
CA GLY A 41 -13.38 30.27 -3.98
C GLY A 41 -13.59 28.80 -3.64
N LEU A 42 -14.43 28.10 -4.41
CA LEU A 42 -14.63 26.66 -4.29
C LEU A 42 -14.15 25.97 -5.56
N TYR A 43 -13.42 24.88 -5.39
CA TYR A 43 -12.88 24.08 -6.49
C TYR A 43 -13.12 22.59 -6.24
N PHE A 44 -13.37 21.86 -7.32
CA PHE A 44 -13.60 20.41 -7.31
C PHE A 44 -12.60 19.73 -8.24
N ASP A 45 -12.12 18.53 -7.88
CA ASP A 45 -11.32 17.71 -8.79
C ASP A 45 -12.22 16.69 -9.51
N ASP A 46 -12.62 17.03 -10.74
CA ASP A 46 -13.53 16.22 -11.56
C ASP A 46 -12.91 14.90 -12.04
N THR A 47 -11.61 14.68 -11.80
CA THR A 47 -10.85 13.57 -12.39
C THR A 47 -10.72 12.33 -11.50
N LYS A 48 -11.23 12.34 -10.26
CA LYS A 48 -11.12 11.21 -9.33
C LYS A 48 -12.49 10.75 -8.82
N TYR A 49 -13.18 9.94 -9.61
CA TYR A 49 -14.36 9.18 -9.18
C TYR A 49 -13.95 8.01 -8.27
N THR A 50 -13.62 8.29 -7.01
CA THR A 50 -13.50 7.25 -5.97
C THR A 50 -13.92 7.83 -4.62
N PHE A 51 -15.17 7.56 -4.18
CA PHE A 51 -15.76 7.64 -2.82
C PHE A 51 -15.40 8.80 -1.85
N LEU A 52 -14.56 9.75 -2.25
CA LEU A 52 -14.01 10.87 -1.50
C LEU A 52 -14.10 12.07 -2.44
N ASN A 53 -15.16 12.86 -2.33
CA ASN A 53 -15.21 14.16 -2.99
C ASN A 53 -14.11 15.02 -2.36
N LYS A 54 -12.94 15.11 -3.01
CA LYS A 54 -11.90 16.05 -2.60
C LYS A 54 -12.37 17.45 -2.91
N GLU A 55 -12.97 18.07 -1.91
CA GLU A 55 -13.42 19.44 -1.94
C GLU A 55 -12.27 20.36 -1.53
N LEU A 56 -12.05 21.44 -2.28
CA LEU A 56 -11.01 22.41 -2.00
C LEU A 56 -11.62 23.81 -1.86
N GLN A 57 -11.32 24.47 -0.74
CA GLN A 57 -11.71 25.85 -0.53
C GLN A 57 -10.50 26.75 -0.46
N GLU A 58 -10.48 27.74 -1.35
CA GLU A 58 -9.49 28.80 -1.36
C GLU A 58 -10.04 30.02 -0.61
N PHE A 59 -9.19 30.62 0.20
CA PHE A 59 -9.40 31.84 0.93
C PHE A 59 -8.35 32.85 0.47
N ILE A 60 -8.82 34.00 -0.03
CA ILE A 60 -7.96 35.11 -0.43
C ILE A 60 -8.24 36.25 0.54
N ILE A 61 -7.25 36.60 1.34
CA ILE A 61 -7.36 37.61 2.40
C ILE A 61 -6.50 38.81 2.05
N LYS A 62 -7.07 40.01 2.10
CA LYS A 62 -6.42 41.25 1.69
C LYS A 62 -6.59 42.34 2.74
N SER A 63 -5.53 43.10 3.01
CA SER A 63 -5.64 44.35 3.77
C SER A 63 -6.60 45.31 3.08
N THR A 64 -7.38 46.04 3.86
CA THR A 64 -8.22 47.15 3.39
C THR A 64 -7.61 48.51 3.70
N ASP A 65 -6.45 48.55 4.38
CA ASP A 65 -5.72 49.81 4.60
C ASP A 65 -5.03 50.27 3.31
N GLU A 66 -5.31 51.51 2.92
CA GLU A 66 -4.80 52.11 1.69
C GLU A 66 -3.28 52.37 1.73
N ASP A 67 -2.68 52.41 2.93
CA ASP A 67 -1.27 52.71 3.17
C ASP A 67 -0.35 51.47 3.21
N VAL A 68 -0.89 50.25 3.15
CA VAL A 68 -0.11 49.01 3.17
C VAL A 68 0.05 48.49 1.74
N SER A 69 1.30 48.26 1.30
CA SER A 69 1.60 47.64 0.01
C SER A 69 0.75 46.38 -0.19
N TYR A 70 0.07 46.28 -1.34
CA TYR A 70 -0.96 45.29 -1.64
C TYR A 70 -0.51 43.84 -1.35
N GLN A 71 -0.76 43.35 -0.13
CA GLN A 71 -0.40 41.99 0.29
C GLN A 71 -1.67 41.15 0.33
N ALA A 72 -1.71 40.12 -0.52
CA ALA A 72 -2.77 39.13 -0.55
C ALA A 72 -2.23 37.81 0.01
N TYR A 73 -2.93 37.28 1.01
CA TYR A 73 -2.61 35.99 1.61
C TYR A 73 -3.54 34.94 1.03
N HIS A 74 -2.96 33.80 0.63
CA HIS A 74 -3.68 32.67 0.06
C HIS A 74 -3.65 31.52 1.05
N VAL A 75 -4.84 31.03 1.39
CA VAL A 75 -5.02 29.87 2.26
C VAL A 75 -5.95 28.88 1.59
N THR A 76 -5.61 27.61 1.67
CA THR A 76 -6.43 26.54 1.10
C THR A 76 -6.78 25.55 2.18
N ILE A 77 -8.04 25.13 2.24
CA ILE A 77 -8.47 23.96 3.01
C ILE A 77 -8.81 22.86 2.02
N ASP A 78 -8.07 21.76 2.09
CA ASP A 78 -8.29 20.52 1.36
C ASP A 78 -8.93 19.49 2.30
N PHE A 79 -10.10 18.99 1.90
CA PHE A 79 -10.84 17.95 2.63
C PHE A 79 -10.36 16.59 2.12
N LEU A 80 -9.18 16.19 2.60
CA LEU A 80 -8.46 15.01 2.11
C LEU A 80 -9.22 13.70 2.35
N SER A 81 -9.99 13.62 3.44
CA SER A 81 -10.75 12.43 3.82
C SER A 81 -11.96 12.71 4.75
N ASN A 82 -12.61 11.67 5.28
CA ASN A 82 -13.71 11.82 6.26
C ASN A 82 -13.22 12.17 7.68
N HIS A 83 -11.92 12.05 7.97
CA HIS A 83 -11.38 12.29 9.32
C HIS A 83 -10.18 13.25 9.34
N LEU A 84 -9.71 13.72 8.18
CA LEU A 84 -8.62 14.69 8.08
C LEU A 84 -8.92 15.86 7.13
N ILE A 85 -8.70 17.09 7.62
CA ILE A 85 -8.55 18.29 6.77
C ILE A 85 -7.10 18.75 6.71
N GLN A 86 -6.69 19.33 5.59
CA GLN A 86 -5.38 19.93 5.41
C GLN A 86 -5.52 21.42 5.11
N ILE A 87 -4.78 22.25 5.86
CA ILE A 87 -4.60 23.67 5.58
C ILE A 87 -3.28 23.85 4.86
N ILE A 88 -3.29 24.53 3.72
CA ILE A 88 -2.09 24.94 2.99
C ILE A 88 -2.03 26.47 3.04
N THR A 89 -0.92 27.00 3.55
CA THR A 89 -0.76 28.45 3.73
C THR A 89 0.67 28.91 3.47
N SER A 90 0.82 30.15 3.02
CA SER A 90 2.05 30.95 3.15
C SER A 90 2.08 31.69 4.50
N GLU A 91 3.17 32.41 4.84
CA GLU A 91 3.21 33.24 6.07
C GLU A 91 1.96 34.13 6.18
N ILE A 92 1.23 33.98 7.29
CA ILE A 92 0.07 34.81 7.60
C ILE A 92 0.25 35.44 8.99
N PRO A 93 0.14 36.77 9.13
CA PRO A 93 0.17 37.44 10.43
C PRO A 93 -1.06 37.16 11.33
N PHE A 94 -2.05 36.40 10.85
CA PHE A 94 -3.28 36.05 11.56
C PHE A 94 -3.58 34.54 11.51
N LEU A 95 -2.51 33.73 11.44
CA LEU A 95 -2.60 32.27 11.36
C LEU A 95 -3.45 31.67 12.50
N ASP A 96 -3.38 32.23 13.71
CA ASP A 96 -4.11 31.70 14.88
C ASP A 96 -5.64 31.78 14.73
N ASP A 97 -6.17 32.87 14.16
CA ASP A 97 -7.62 33.00 13.92
C ASP A 97 -8.09 32.01 12.86
N PHE A 98 -7.27 31.79 11.83
CA PHE A 98 -7.57 30.82 10.79
C PHE A 98 -7.51 29.38 11.31
N ILE A 99 -6.53 29.07 12.17
CA ILE A 99 -6.43 27.76 12.84
C ILE A 99 -7.64 27.55 13.76
N LYS A 100 -8.06 28.56 14.53
CA LYS A 100 -9.28 28.48 15.37
C LYS A 100 -10.53 28.21 14.54
N TYR A 101 -10.71 28.96 13.45
CA TYR A 101 -11.80 28.77 12.50
C TYR A 101 -11.80 27.34 11.92
N ALA A 102 -10.65 26.89 11.42
CA ALA A 102 -10.55 25.57 10.81
C ALA A 102 -10.73 24.44 11.82
N LYS A 103 -10.26 24.63 13.07
CA LYS A 103 -10.49 23.70 14.17
C LYS A 103 -11.97 23.57 14.49
N GLN A 104 -12.69 24.68 14.65
CA GLN A 104 -14.14 24.68 14.89
C GLN A 104 -14.88 23.97 13.77
N LEU A 105 -14.58 24.36 12.53
CA LEU A 105 -15.17 23.74 11.34
C LEU A 105 -14.94 22.23 11.30
N ALA A 106 -13.70 21.79 11.53
CA ALA A 106 -13.35 20.38 11.50
C ALA A 106 -14.08 19.60 12.60
N MET A 107 -14.15 20.13 13.83
CA MET A 107 -14.90 19.54 14.93
C MET A 107 -16.40 19.43 14.62
N GLU A 108 -17.01 20.48 14.07
CA GLU A 108 -18.43 20.50 13.71
C GLU A 108 -18.77 19.50 12.60
N LEU A 109 -17.81 19.22 11.72
CA LEU A 109 -17.94 18.26 10.64
C LEU A 109 -17.52 16.82 11.04
N GLY A 110 -17.12 16.61 12.31
CA GLY A 110 -16.76 15.28 12.83
C GLY A 110 -15.38 14.78 12.42
N TYR A 111 -14.47 15.68 12.07
CA TYR A 111 -13.08 15.35 11.77
C TYR A 111 -12.30 15.07 13.06
N GLN A 112 -11.33 14.15 13.00
CA GLN A 112 -10.54 13.73 14.15
C GLN A 112 -9.19 14.45 14.24
N ALA A 113 -8.64 14.86 13.10
CA ALA A 113 -7.38 15.59 13.04
C ALA A 113 -7.36 16.64 11.92
N MET A 114 -6.45 17.59 12.04
CA MET A 114 -6.16 18.61 11.04
C MET A 114 -4.64 18.71 10.82
N VAL A 115 -4.20 18.85 9.57
CA VAL A 115 -2.80 19.06 9.22
C VAL A 115 -2.63 20.49 8.71
N ILE A 116 -1.67 21.24 9.26
CA ILE A 116 -1.28 22.55 8.74
C ILE A 116 0.05 22.38 8.02
N ARG A 117 0.02 22.59 6.71
CA ARG A 117 1.18 22.74 5.85
C ARG A 117 1.48 24.23 5.71
N ASN A 118 2.54 24.69 6.35
CA ASN A 118 3.04 26.04 6.13
C ASN A 118 4.24 25.97 5.16
N GLN A 119 4.20 26.78 4.11
CA GLN A 119 5.32 26.90 3.17
C GLN A 119 6.55 27.56 3.82
N ILE A 120 6.37 28.28 4.93
CA ILE A 120 7.41 28.95 5.72
C ILE A 120 7.35 28.40 7.17
N PRO A 121 8.46 28.21 7.90
CA PRO A 121 8.42 27.71 9.28
C PRO A 121 7.57 28.62 10.19
N VAL A 122 6.61 28.06 10.96
CA VAL A 122 5.85 28.85 11.96
C VAL A 122 6.77 29.11 13.17
N PRO A 123 6.79 30.34 13.73
CA PRO A 123 7.44 30.59 15.01
C PRO A 123 6.92 29.62 16.09
N LEU A 124 7.83 29.00 16.84
CA LEU A 124 7.55 27.95 17.84
C LEU A 124 6.52 28.36 18.92
N GLU A 125 6.30 29.66 19.13
CA GLU A 125 5.40 30.21 20.17
C GLU A 125 3.92 29.85 19.92
N CYS A 126 3.44 29.87 18.67
CA CYS A 126 2.06 29.46 18.34
C CYS A 126 1.84 27.95 18.49
N ALA A 127 2.89 27.12 18.38
CA ALA A 127 2.77 25.67 18.46
C ALA A 127 2.43 25.18 19.89
N ALA A 128 2.89 25.91 20.92
CA ALA A 128 2.62 25.59 22.31
C ALA A 128 1.15 25.82 22.71
N GLU A 129 0.50 26.86 22.17
CA GLU A 129 -0.91 27.16 22.45
C GLU A 129 -1.88 26.15 21.80
N LEU A 130 -1.45 25.47 20.75
CA LEU A 130 -2.30 24.59 19.96
C LEU A 130 -2.34 23.13 20.45
N ASN A 131 -1.55 22.75 21.46
CA ASN A 131 -1.38 21.35 21.90
C ASN A 131 -1.03 20.42 20.71
N VAL A 132 -0.15 20.90 19.82
CA VAL A 132 0.18 20.22 18.57
C VAL A 132 1.49 19.44 18.74
N PRO A 133 1.51 18.11 18.56
CA PRO A 133 2.76 17.41 18.30
C PRO A 133 3.40 17.98 17.03
N LEU A 134 4.57 18.61 17.18
CA LEU A 134 5.41 19.00 16.05
C LEU A 134 6.13 17.75 15.54
N PHE A 135 5.93 17.40 14.28
CA PHE A 135 6.67 16.32 13.64
C PHE A 135 7.81 16.90 12.79
N PRO A 136 9.07 16.89 13.26
CA PRO A 136 10.18 17.42 12.49
C PRO A 136 10.45 16.52 11.27
N THR A 137 10.76 17.15 10.14
CA THR A 137 10.95 16.57 8.79
C THR A 137 11.85 15.32 8.78
N ASN A 138 12.85 15.24 9.67
CA ASN A 138 13.82 14.15 9.71
C ASN A 138 13.43 12.95 10.60
N SER A 139 12.41 13.08 11.45
CA SER A 139 11.85 11.95 12.22
C SER A 139 10.83 11.13 11.42
N LEU A 140 10.48 11.61 10.22
CA LEU A 140 9.43 11.09 9.34
C LEU A 140 9.85 9.87 8.52
N ASN A 141 11.16 9.62 8.35
CA ASN A 141 11.68 8.62 7.40
C ASN A 141 11.52 7.16 7.84
N ARG A 142 11.35 6.86 9.13
CA ARG A 142 11.21 5.47 9.60
C ARG A 142 9.75 4.96 9.60
N TYR A 143 8.76 5.84 9.61
CA TYR A 143 7.36 5.48 9.90
C TYR A 143 6.33 6.03 8.89
N LYS A 144 6.78 6.41 7.68
CA LYS A 144 5.93 6.86 6.56
C LYS A 144 4.68 7.64 6.99
N ILE A 145 4.90 8.73 7.73
CA ILE A 145 3.85 9.62 8.21
C ILE A 145 3.02 10.18 7.03
N ASN A 146 3.62 10.31 5.84
CA ASN A 146 2.92 10.66 4.60
C ASN A 146 1.79 9.66 4.26
N ASP A 147 1.91 8.38 4.61
CA ASP A 147 0.83 7.42 4.35
C ASP A 147 -0.26 7.50 5.45
N LEU A 148 0.14 7.91 6.67
CA LEU A 148 -0.79 8.11 7.79
C LEU A 148 -1.65 9.37 7.67
N PHE A 149 -1.22 10.38 6.92
CA PHE A 149 -1.90 11.68 6.75
C PHE A 149 -2.23 12.03 5.28
N GLY A 150 -1.93 11.14 4.34
CA GLY A 150 -2.00 11.43 2.89
C GLY A 150 -0.78 12.21 2.39
N TYR A 151 -0.65 12.40 1.08
CA TYR A 151 0.53 13.01 0.45
C TYR A 151 0.94 14.34 1.11
N LEU A 152 1.99 14.29 1.92
CA LEU A 152 2.68 15.43 2.49
C LEU A 152 3.98 15.60 1.69
N GLU A 153 4.16 16.73 1.00
CA GLU A 153 5.41 17.04 0.31
C GLU A 153 6.62 16.96 1.26
N GLU A 154 7.66 16.22 0.86
CA GLU A 154 8.75 15.76 1.74
C GLU A 154 9.64 16.87 2.32
N ASN A 155 9.48 18.13 1.91
CA ASN A 155 10.41 19.22 2.21
C ASN A 155 9.85 20.34 3.10
N HIS A 156 8.64 20.20 3.65
CA HIS A 156 8.03 21.22 4.51
C HIS A 156 7.70 20.68 5.91
N PRO A 157 7.84 21.47 6.98
CA PRO A 157 7.35 21.09 8.29
C PRO A 157 5.80 21.04 8.30
N TYR A 158 5.25 20.06 9.01
CA TYR A 158 3.82 19.88 9.20
C TYR A 158 3.46 19.98 10.68
N TYR A 159 2.33 20.61 10.95
CA TYR A 159 1.74 20.67 12.29
C TYR A 159 0.47 19.84 12.29
N VAL A 160 0.34 18.90 13.21
CA VAL A 160 -0.85 18.06 13.33
C VAL A 160 -1.65 18.46 14.56
N VAL A 161 -2.84 19.00 14.34
CA VAL A 161 -3.78 19.35 15.41
C VAL A 161 -4.71 18.18 15.64
N GLU A 162 -4.58 17.54 16.80
CA GLU A 162 -5.54 16.55 17.28
C GLU A 162 -6.84 17.28 17.68
N LEU A 163 -7.95 16.95 17.01
CA LEU A 163 -9.29 17.42 17.37
C LEU A 163 -9.90 16.50 18.42
N GLU A 164 -9.61 15.21 18.30
CA GLU A 164 -9.81 14.20 19.33
C GLU A 164 -8.47 13.88 20.00
N LYS A 165 -8.39 14.08 21.33
CA LYS A 165 -7.15 13.96 22.09
C LYS A 165 -6.56 12.55 21.96
N GLY A 166 -5.30 12.46 21.52
CA GLY A 166 -4.53 11.21 21.43
C GLY A 166 -4.78 10.38 20.19
N CYS A 167 -5.68 10.77 19.27
CA CYS A 167 -6.02 9.94 18.10
C CYS A 167 -4.82 9.68 17.18
N VAL A 168 -3.97 10.69 16.97
CA VAL A 168 -2.79 10.62 16.10
C VAL A 168 -1.68 9.83 16.79
N HIS A 169 -1.44 10.12 18.07
CA HIS A 169 -0.46 9.37 18.87
C HIS A 169 -0.81 7.88 18.93
N GLN A 170 -2.06 7.56 19.22
CA GLN A 170 -2.54 6.18 19.28
C GLN A 170 -2.34 5.49 17.93
N LYS A 171 -2.64 6.14 16.81
CA LYS A 171 -2.44 5.58 15.48
C LYS A 171 -0.96 5.28 15.18
N ILE A 172 -0.06 6.22 15.47
CA ILE A 172 1.39 6.03 15.29
C ILE A 172 1.89 4.88 16.17
N GLU A 173 1.40 4.82 17.41
CA GLU A 173 1.75 3.76 18.35
C GLU A 173 1.26 2.39 17.85
N THR A 174 -0.01 2.27 17.46
CA THR A 174 -0.58 1.05 16.88
C THR A 174 0.19 0.59 15.64
N TYR A 175 0.59 1.51 14.75
CA TYR A 175 1.42 1.18 13.58
C TYR A 175 2.76 0.60 14.01
N ARG A 176 3.46 1.26 14.93
CA ARG A 176 4.75 0.80 15.45
C ARG A 176 4.63 -0.57 16.09
N THR A 177 3.63 -0.76 16.96
CA THR A 177 3.37 -2.03 17.63
C THR A 177 3.06 -3.14 16.63
N ALA A 178 2.20 -2.89 15.64
CA ALA A 178 1.88 -3.87 14.61
C ALA A 178 3.12 -4.25 13.79
N LEU A 179 3.92 -3.26 13.37
CA LEU A 179 5.15 -3.51 12.63
C LEU A 179 6.16 -4.31 13.45
N ASP A 180 6.40 -3.92 14.71
CA ASP A 180 7.32 -4.62 15.61
C ASP A 180 6.89 -6.08 15.82
N ILE A 181 5.59 -6.34 15.96
CA ILE A 181 5.05 -7.71 16.06
C ILE A 181 5.30 -8.48 14.76
N LEU A 182 4.98 -7.92 13.60
CA LEU A 182 5.14 -8.60 12.32
C LEU A 182 6.62 -8.87 12.00
N GLU A 183 7.52 -7.92 12.29
CA GLU A 183 8.97 -8.11 12.16
C GLU A 183 9.48 -9.22 13.07
N LYS A 184 9.02 -9.25 14.33
CA LYS A 184 9.32 -10.34 15.26
C LYS A 184 8.84 -11.68 14.72
N LYS A 185 7.59 -11.77 14.26
CA LYS A 185 7.04 -13.00 13.66
C LYS A 185 7.82 -13.45 12.43
N GLN A 186 8.28 -12.53 11.58
CA GLN A 186 9.11 -12.84 10.42
C GLN A 186 10.50 -13.37 10.80
N SER A 187 11.05 -12.94 11.94
CA SER A 187 12.31 -13.47 12.46
C SER A 187 12.16 -14.86 13.11
N GLU A 188 11.00 -15.14 13.73
CA GLU A 188 10.76 -16.37 14.49
C GLU A 188 10.14 -17.49 13.64
N ILE A 189 9.29 -17.14 12.68
CA ILE A 189 8.51 -18.07 11.87
C ILE A 189 9.06 -18.07 10.45
N LYS A 190 9.77 -19.15 10.10
CA LYS A 190 10.41 -19.32 8.79
C LYS A 190 9.44 -19.18 7.60
N ARG A 191 8.21 -19.68 7.72
CA ARG A 191 7.16 -19.62 6.68
C ARG A 191 6.26 -18.39 6.78
N PHE A 192 6.70 -17.38 7.54
CA PHE A 192 6.04 -16.09 7.63
C PHE A 192 6.83 -15.04 6.86
N SER A 193 6.14 -14.21 6.09
CA SER A 193 6.71 -13.00 5.53
C SER A 193 5.62 -11.98 5.33
N PHE A 194 5.95 -10.71 5.51
CA PHE A 194 5.03 -9.63 5.21
C PHE A 194 5.72 -8.54 4.38
N ILE A 195 4.90 -7.77 3.69
CA ILE A 195 5.28 -6.57 3.00
C ILE A 195 4.25 -5.52 3.39
N GLU A 196 4.71 -4.35 3.76
CA GLU A 196 3.84 -3.20 3.98
C GLU A 196 3.01 -2.96 2.72
N GLY A 197 1.68 -2.91 2.89
CA GLY A 197 0.74 -2.71 1.81
C GLY A 197 0.45 -1.23 1.61
N TYR A 198 -0.83 -0.87 1.75
CA TYR A 198 -1.30 0.50 1.68
C TYR A 198 -1.52 1.03 3.10
N SER A 199 -1.17 2.28 3.33
CA SER A 199 -1.53 3.00 4.54
C SER A 199 -2.31 4.25 4.13
N THR A 200 -3.40 4.48 4.84
CA THR A 200 -4.28 5.63 4.68
C THR A 200 -4.57 6.22 6.06
N TYR A 201 -5.25 7.35 6.07
CA TYR A 201 -5.62 8.04 7.32
C TYR A 201 -6.47 7.19 8.28
N ASN A 202 -7.28 6.24 7.79
CA ASN A 202 -8.14 5.39 8.63
C ASN A 202 -7.81 3.90 8.53
N GLN A 203 -6.72 3.53 7.86
CA GLN A 203 -6.38 2.13 7.68
C GLN A 203 -4.88 1.90 7.49
N LEU A 204 -4.35 0.87 8.14
CA LEU A 204 -3.04 0.30 7.85
C LEU A 204 -3.24 -1.06 7.20
N GLY A 205 -2.54 -1.33 6.11
CA GLY A 205 -2.62 -2.60 5.38
C GLY A 205 -1.26 -3.27 5.30
N PHE A 206 -1.20 -4.55 5.62
CA PHE A 206 -0.03 -5.41 5.42
C PHE A 206 -0.44 -6.61 4.57
N ASN A 207 0.28 -6.83 3.47
CA ASN A 207 0.16 -8.07 2.73
C ASN A 207 1.08 -9.08 3.41
N PHE A 208 0.55 -10.21 3.86
CA PHE A 208 1.34 -11.22 4.55
C PHE A 208 1.17 -12.59 3.90
N HIS A 209 2.12 -13.45 4.21
CA HIS A 209 2.13 -14.84 3.85
C HIS A 209 2.44 -15.65 5.10
N HIS A 210 1.66 -16.69 5.38
CA HIS A 210 1.85 -17.56 6.52
C HIS A 210 1.41 -18.99 6.19
N ALA A 211 2.36 -19.94 6.18
CA ALA A 211 2.08 -21.37 6.03
C ALA A 211 1.11 -21.70 4.87
N GLY A 212 1.40 -21.17 3.68
CA GLY A 212 0.59 -21.32 2.47
C GLY A 212 -0.58 -20.36 2.33
N TYR A 213 -0.90 -19.56 3.34
CA TYR A 213 -1.94 -18.54 3.26
C TYR A 213 -1.38 -17.20 2.79
N GLU A 214 -1.98 -16.60 1.76
CA GLU A 214 -1.75 -15.21 1.38
C GLU A 214 -2.93 -14.37 1.84
N GLY A 215 -2.63 -13.35 2.65
CA GLY A 215 -3.64 -12.55 3.31
C GLY A 215 -3.36 -11.06 3.29
N LYS A 216 -4.40 -10.29 3.62
CA LYS A 216 -4.30 -8.84 3.81
C LYS A 216 -4.77 -8.47 5.21
N LEU A 217 -3.81 -8.26 6.09
CA LEU A 217 -4.06 -7.73 7.43
C LEU A 217 -4.39 -6.24 7.30
N SER A 218 -5.55 -5.85 7.81
CA SER A 218 -5.99 -4.45 7.84
C SER A 218 -6.23 -4.01 9.29
N VAL A 219 -5.63 -2.90 9.70
CA VAL A 219 -5.94 -2.23 10.96
C VAL A 219 -6.74 -0.98 10.64
N LEU A 220 -8.04 -1.01 10.92
CA LEU A 220 -9.00 0.05 10.65
C LEU A 220 -9.20 0.93 11.88
N TYR A 221 -9.26 2.24 11.67
CA TYR A 221 -9.61 3.22 12.70
C TYR A 221 -11.03 3.71 12.41
N GLU A 222 -11.97 3.30 13.25
CA GLU A 222 -13.38 3.71 13.19
C GLU A 222 -13.71 4.60 14.41
N PRO A 223 -14.79 5.40 14.38
CA PRO A 223 -15.16 6.29 15.50
C PRO A 223 -15.38 5.58 16.84
N ASN A 224 -15.67 4.27 16.82
CA ASN A 224 -15.94 3.43 17.98
C ASN A 224 -14.76 2.54 18.39
N GLY A 225 -13.61 2.63 17.71
CA GLY A 225 -12.40 1.89 18.10
C GLY A 225 -11.51 1.50 16.94
N ILE A 226 -10.48 0.71 17.26
CA ILE A 226 -9.54 0.16 16.28
C ILE A 226 -9.92 -1.29 16.00
N PHE A 227 -9.94 -1.70 14.73
CA PHE A 227 -10.31 -3.05 14.33
C PHE A 227 -9.20 -3.70 13.52
N VAL A 228 -8.87 -4.95 13.83
CA VAL A 228 -8.00 -5.78 13.02
C VAL A 228 -8.86 -6.69 12.16
N GLN A 229 -8.60 -6.72 10.86
CA GLN A 229 -9.42 -7.44 9.89
C GLN A 229 -8.56 -8.21 8.88
N GLU A 230 -9.04 -9.40 8.50
CA GLU A 230 -8.65 -10.13 7.31
C GLU A 230 -9.94 -10.55 6.60
N LYS A 231 -10.13 -10.11 5.36
CA LYS A 231 -11.44 -10.18 4.68
C LYS A 231 -11.78 -11.59 4.19
N GLU A 232 -10.82 -12.33 3.66
CA GLU A 232 -11.05 -13.62 3.02
C GLU A 232 -11.40 -14.70 4.05
N LEU A 233 -10.85 -14.59 5.26
CA LEU A 233 -11.22 -15.43 6.41
C LEU A 233 -12.43 -14.92 7.19
N GLY A 234 -12.97 -13.74 6.86
CA GLY A 234 -14.04 -13.11 7.65
C GLY A 234 -13.60 -12.73 9.07
N PHE A 235 -12.31 -12.61 9.31
CA PHE A 235 -11.74 -12.24 10.60
C PHE A 235 -11.93 -10.74 10.84
N LYS A 236 -12.62 -10.35 11.92
CA LYS A 236 -12.69 -8.96 12.39
C LYS A 236 -12.72 -8.95 13.92
N GLN A 237 -11.73 -8.30 14.53
CA GLN A 237 -11.62 -8.15 15.98
C GLN A 237 -11.45 -6.68 16.37
N GLN A 238 -12.12 -6.25 17.43
CA GLN A 238 -11.96 -4.91 17.98
C GLN A 238 -10.84 -4.90 19.02
N LEU A 239 -9.96 -3.91 18.95
CA LEU A 239 -8.93 -3.66 19.95
C LEU A 239 -9.44 -2.67 20.99
N TYR A 240 -9.26 -3.01 22.26
CA TYR A 240 -9.47 -2.13 23.40
C TYR A 240 -8.16 -1.50 23.88
N SER A 241 -7.02 -2.13 23.59
CA SER A 241 -5.67 -1.57 23.79
C SER A 241 -4.66 -2.12 22.78
N ASN A 242 -3.53 -1.43 22.60
CA ASN A 242 -2.44 -1.89 21.72
C ASN A 242 -1.81 -3.20 22.21
N ASP A 243 -1.84 -3.48 23.52
CA ASP A 243 -1.29 -4.72 24.10
C ASP A 243 -2.01 -5.98 23.55
N GLN A 244 -3.25 -5.84 23.08
CA GLN A 244 -4.03 -6.94 22.50
C GLN A 244 -3.61 -7.28 21.07
N LEU A 245 -2.85 -6.42 20.38
CA LEU A 245 -2.46 -6.64 18.98
C LEU A 245 -1.72 -7.96 18.78
N LEU A 246 -0.82 -8.32 19.71
CA LEU A 246 -0.07 -9.57 19.61
C LEU A 246 -1.01 -10.78 19.64
N GLN A 247 -1.93 -10.80 20.60
CA GLN A 247 -2.91 -11.88 20.72
C GLN A 247 -3.79 -11.98 19.48
N VAL A 248 -4.30 -10.85 18.98
CA VAL A 248 -5.17 -10.81 17.80
C VAL A 248 -4.43 -11.26 16.54
N ILE A 249 -3.15 -10.89 16.39
CA ILE A 249 -2.31 -11.38 15.29
C ILE A 249 -2.05 -12.88 15.45
N ASP A 250 -1.77 -13.37 16.66
CA ASP A 250 -1.57 -14.81 16.91
C ASP A 250 -2.81 -15.63 16.59
N GLU A 251 -4.00 -15.18 17.00
CA GLU A 251 -5.28 -15.80 16.66
C GLU A 251 -5.52 -15.81 15.14
N LEU A 252 -5.18 -14.73 14.43
CA LEU A 252 -5.28 -14.68 12.98
C LEU A 252 -4.35 -15.71 12.31
N LEU A 253 -3.10 -15.82 12.76
CA LEU A 253 -2.13 -16.77 12.20
C LEU A 253 -2.58 -18.23 12.44
N GLU A 254 -3.09 -18.54 13.64
CA GLU A 254 -3.66 -19.86 13.94
C GLU A 254 -4.88 -20.18 13.07
N LEU A 255 -5.74 -19.19 12.81
CA LEU A 255 -6.86 -19.33 11.89
C LEU A 255 -6.41 -19.59 10.45
N CYS A 256 -5.34 -18.93 10.00
CA CYS A 256 -4.74 -19.17 8.69
C CYS A 256 -4.25 -20.63 8.56
N GLU A 257 -3.49 -21.12 9.56
CA GLU A 257 -3.02 -22.51 9.56
C GLU A 257 -4.16 -23.51 9.57
N THR A 258 -5.18 -23.27 10.40
CA THR A 258 -6.35 -24.16 10.50
C THR A 258 -7.09 -24.23 9.18
N THR A 259 -7.28 -23.08 8.52
CA THR A 259 -7.93 -23.00 7.20
C THR A 259 -7.16 -23.78 6.14
N MET A 260 -5.83 -23.65 6.13
CA MET A 260 -4.96 -24.38 5.21
C MET A 260 -4.98 -25.89 5.45
N ARG A 261 -4.90 -26.33 6.72
CA ARG A 261 -4.97 -27.76 7.08
C ARG A 261 -6.29 -28.41 6.69
N LEU A 262 -7.40 -27.68 6.82
CA LEU A 262 -8.71 -28.17 6.42
C LEU A 262 -8.89 -28.17 4.89
N LYS A 263 -7.92 -27.61 4.12
CA LYS A 263 -7.93 -27.48 2.65
C LYS A 263 -9.23 -26.83 2.13
N VAL A 264 -9.81 -25.91 2.91
CA VAL A 264 -11.12 -25.30 2.65
C VAL A 264 -10.96 -24.01 1.85
N LEU A 265 -11.81 -23.81 0.83
CA LEU A 265 -12.13 -22.57 0.09
C LEU A 265 -10.99 -21.72 -0.52
N VAL A 266 -9.74 -21.90 -0.12
CA VAL A 266 -8.60 -21.08 -0.55
C VAL A 266 -7.53 -21.97 -1.15
N LYS A 267 -7.07 -21.63 -2.35
CA LYS A 267 -5.96 -22.34 -3.00
C LYS A 267 -4.66 -22.01 -2.26
N PRO A 268 -3.84 -23.01 -1.88
CA PRO A 268 -2.60 -22.74 -1.17
C PRO A 268 -1.63 -21.92 -2.04
N SER A 269 -0.95 -20.98 -1.40
CA SER A 269 0.03 -20.09 -2.04
C SER A 269 1.30 -20.84 -2.42
N ARG A 270 1.82 -20.54 -3.60
CA ARG A 270 3.10 -21.07 -4.07
C ARG A 270 4.22 -20.04 -3.99
N LYS A 271 4.04 -18.97 -3.21
CA LYS A 271 4.95 -17.81 -3.15
C LYS A 271 6.42 -18.19 -3.03
N TYR A 272 6.76 -19.08 -2.10
CA TYR A 272 8.15 -19.48 -1.89
C TYR A 272 8.68 -20.39 -3.00
N PHE A 273 7.84 -21.26 -3.56
CA PHE A 273 8.21 -22.11 -4.68
C PHE A 273 8.45 -21.28 -5.95
N ASP A 274 7.52 -20.40 -6.30
CA ASP A 274 7.63 -19.52 -7.47
C ASP A 274 8.89 -18.61 -7.35
N LYS A 275 9.26 -18.19 -6.14
CA LYS A 275 10.49 -17.41 -5.87
C LYS A 275 11.79 -18.12 -6.23
N ILE A 276 11.83 -19.47 -6.24
CA ILE A 276 13.03 -20.23 -6.64
C ILE A 276 13.43 -19.87 -8.08
N PHE A 277 12.42 -19.65 -8.93
CA PHE A 277 12.60 -19.43 -10.37
C PHE A 277 12.59 -17.95 -10.77
N PHE A 278 12.25 -17.03 -9.85
CA PHE A 278 12.13 -15.60 -10.15
C PHE A 278 13.42 -14.94 -10.68
N LYS A 279 14.59 -15.51 -10.37
CA LYS A 279 15.89 -15.03 -10.87
C LYS A 279 16.25 -15.56 -12.26
N ILE A 280 15.45 -16.45 -12.82
CA ILE A 280 15.65 -17.02 -14.15
C ILE A 280 14.77 -16.22 -15.11
N SER A 281 15.37 -15.22 -15.76
CA SER A 281 14.70 -14.25 -16.64
C SER A 281 13.81 -14.88 -17.73
N ASP A 282 14.05 -16.15 -18.06
CA ASP A 282 13.45 -16.84 -19.22
C ASP A 282 12.64 -18.09 -18.84
N PHE A 283 12.32 -18.32 -17.56
CA PHE A 283 11.56 -19.52 -17.17
C PHE A 283 10.05 -19.30 -17.38
N PRO A 284 9.36 -20.08 -18.26
CA PRO A 284 7.94 -19.88 -18.53
C PRO A 284 7.07 -20.15 -17.29
N HIS A 285 6.27 -19.15 -16.89
CA HIS A 285 5.42 -19.22 -15.70
C HIS A 285 4.42 -20.42 -15.66
N PRO A 286 3.87 -20.92 -16.80
CA PRO A 286 3.01 -22.11 -16.78
C PRO A 286 3.72 -23.38 -16.31
N LEU A 287 5.03 -23.52 -16.60
CA LEU A 287 5.81 -24.72 -16.30
C LEU A 287 6.09 -24.87 -14.81
N ILE A 288 6.29 -23.75 -14.11
CA ILE A 288 6.41 -23.73 -12.65
C ILE A 288 5.15 -24.34 -12.01
N GLY A 289 3.98 -24.06 -12.59
CA GLY A 289 2.73 -24.62 -12.10
C GLY A 289 2.64 -26.14 -12.25
N ASN A 290 3.01 -26.66 -13.42
CA ASN A 290 3.03 -28.10 -13.68
C ASN A 290 4.04 -28.82 -12.79
N MET A 291 5.23 -28.23 -12.59
CA MET A 291 6.23 -28.77 -11.67
C MET A 291 5.70 -28.85 -10.24
N PHE A 292 5.00 -27.82 -9.78
CA PHE A 292 4.43 -27.80 -8.44
C PHE A 292 3.39 -28.92 -8.28
N THR A 293 2.50 -29.08 -9.26
CA THR A 293 1.48 -30.14 -9.23
C THR A 293 2.10 -31.53 -9.22
N LEU A 294 3.18 -31.77 -9.97
CA LEU A 294 3.91 -33.05 -9.88
C LEU A 294 4.52 -33.28 -8.49
N LEU A 295 5.04 -32.23 -7.84
CA LEU A 295 5.54 -32.35 -6.46
C LEU A 295 4.41 -32.61 -5.45
N GLU A 296 3.20 -32.08 -5.68
CA GLU A 296 2.02 -32.34 -4.84
C GLU A 296 1.56 -33.81 -4.89
N GLU A 297 1.93 -34.56 -5.92
CA GLU A 297 1.69 -36.01 -5.99
C GLU A 297 2.60 -36.80 -5.02
N GLU A 298 3.77 -36.24 -4.69
CA GLU A 298 4.80 -36.91 -3.87
C GLU A 298 4.87 -36.35 -2.44
N PHE A 299 4.47 -35.09 -2.24
CA PHE A 299 4.61 -34.37 -0.99
C PHE A 299 3.34 -33.60 -0.64
N GLU A 300 3.05 -33.52 0.67
CA GLU A 300 2.08 -32.54 1.17
C GLU A 300 2.56 -31.12 0.87
N PHE A 301 1.60 -30.23 0.59
CA PHE A 301 1.84 -28.83 0.26
C PHE A 301 2.78 -28.15 1.28
N GLU A 302 2.53 -28.36 2.57
CA GLU A 302 3.28 -27.76 3.68
C GLU A 302 4.77 -28.14 3.62
N LYS A 303 5.06 -29.37 3.20
CA LYS A 303 6.43 -29.86 3.04
C LYS A 303 7.11 -29.22 1.84
N ILE A 304 6.41 -29.07 0.71
CA ILE A 304 6.94 -28.38 -0.48
C ILE A 304 7.28 -26.93 -0.14
N GLU A 305 6.38 -26.25 0.57
CA GLU A 305 6.59 -24.88 1.04
C GLU A 305 7.82 -24.77 1.96
N GLU A 306 7.94 -25.64 2.96
CA GLU A 306 9.08 -25.64 3.89
C GLU A 306 10.41 -25.83 3.16
N MET A 307 10.48 -26.81 2.26
CA MET A 307 11.67 -27.06 1.44
C MET A 307 11.98 -25.85 0.55
N SER A 308 10.96 -25.18 0.01
CA SER A 308 11.12 -24.01 -0.85
C SER A 308 11.73 -22.80 -0.12
N VAL A 309 11.40 -22.60 1.15
CA VAL A 309 11.99 -21.50 1.95
C VAL A 309 13.50 -21.68 2.15
N ASP A 310 13.99 -22.92 2.23
CA ASP A 310 15.42 -23.20 2.42
C ASP A 310 16.27 -23.04 1.16
N VAL A 311 15.65 -22.90 -0.01
CA VAL A 311 16.37 -22.76 -1.28
C VAL A 311 16.98 -21.36 -1.38
N LYS A 312 18.24 -21.24 -0.96
CA LYS A 312 18.99 -19.97 -0.97
C LYS A 312 19.47 -19.53 -2.36
N SER A 313 19.60 -20.48 -3.28
CA SER A 313 20.09 -20.26 -4.64
C SER A 313 19.24 -21.02 -5.65
N CYS A 314 19.09 -20.44 -6.83
CA CYS A 314 18.46 -21.11 -7.97
C CYS A 314 19.12 -22.48 -8.21
N PRO A 315 18.37 -23.53 -8.54
CA PRO A 315 18.94 -24.80 -8.96
C PRO A 315 19.89 -24.58 -10.15
N THR A 316 20.94 -25.39 -10.25
CA THR A 316 21.82 -25.38 -11.41
C THR A 316 21.08 -25.99 -12.59
N ILE A 317 20.77 -25.18 -13.60
CA ILE A 317 20.01 -25.60 -14.77
C ILE A 317 20.95 -25.91 -15.92
N THR A 318 20.84 -27.13 -16.45
CA THR A 318 21.42 -27.51 -17.74
C THR A 318 20.43 -27.15 -18.83
N ARG A 319 20.86 -26.35 -19.82
CA ARG A 319 20.03 -25.95 -20.96
C ARG A 319 20.56 -26.56 -22.24
N TYR A 320 19.66 -26.97 -23.13
CA TYR A 320 19.98 -27.32 -24.50
C TYR A 320 19.23 -26.40 -25.46
N GLN A 321 19.99 -25.57 -26.17
CA GLN A 321 19.53 -24.65 -27.22
C GLN A 321 18.28 -23.81 -26.83
N GLU A 322 18.09 -23.50 -25.55
CA GLU A 322 16.88 -22.83 -25.00
C GLU A 322 15.55 -23.60 -25.15
N HIS A 323 15.56 -24.84 -25.68
CA HIS A 323 14.35 -25.66 -25.87
C HIS A 323 14.09 -26.64 -24.73
N VAL A 324 15.15 -27.13 -24.09
CA VAL A 324 15.06 -28.16 -23.05
C VAL A 324 15.83 -27.77 -21.81
N LEU A 325 15.22 -27.92 -20.64
CA LEU A 325 15.84 -27.68 -19.34
C LEU A 325 15.95 -28.98 -18.54
N PHE A 326 17.08 -29.16 -17.85
CA PHE A 326 17.31 -30.25 -16.91
C PHE A 326 17.91 -29.73 -15.60
N PHE A 327 17.32 -30.09 -14.47
CA PHE A 327 17.85 -29.74 -13.14
C PHE A 327 17.30 -30.66 -12.04
N GLU A 328 17.94 -30.61 -10.88
CA GLU A 328 17.50 -31.29 -9.66
C GLU A 328 16.84 -30.29 -8.71
N LEU A 329 15.70 -30.66 -8.15
CA LEU A 329 15.02 -29.92 -7.08
C LEU A 329 14.33 -30.89 -6.12
N PHE A 330 14.50 -30.67 -4.82
CA PHE A 330 13.92 -31.50 -3.75
C PHE A 330 14.21 -33.01 -3.88
N GLY A 331 15.35 -33.37 -4.48
CA GLY A 331 15.75 -34.77 -4.72
C GLY A 331 15.09 -35.43 -5.93
N TYR A 332 14.36 -34.67 -6.75
CA TYR A 332 13.81 -35.11 -8.02
C TYR A 332 14.49 -34.40 -9.19
N TYR A 333 14.55 -35.08 -10.32
CA TYR A 333 15.13 -34.58 -11.56
C TYR A 333 13.99 -34.15 -12.49
N PHE A 334 14.00 -32.89 -12.88
CA PHE A 334 13.04 -32.31 -13.81
C PHE A 334 13.64 -32.25 -15.21
N VAL A 335 12.86 -32.73 -16.19
CA VAL A 335 13.12 -32.56 -17.62
C VAL A 335 11.96 -31.77 -18.19
N ILE A 336 12.26 -30.60 -18.78
CA ILE A 336 11.25 -29.65 -19.24
C ILE A 336 11.47 -29.37 -20.70
N HIS A 337 10.45 -29.60 -21.51
CA HIS A 337 10.41 -29.23 -22.91
C HIS A 337 9.62 -27.92 -23.06
N ILE A 338 10.33 -26.83 -23.37
CA ILE A 338 9.76 -25.48 -23.37
C ILE A 338 8.72 -25.33 -24.48
N ASP A 339 9.00 -25.81 -25.71
CA ASP A 339 8.11 -25.60 -26.85
C ASP A 339 6.75 -26.30 -26.71
N THR A 340 6.73 -27.50 -26.12
CA THR A 340 5.51 -28.30 -25.92
C THR A 340 4.85 -28.05 -24.57
N ASN A 341 5.48 -27.25 -23.72
CA ASN A 341 5.16 -27.05 -22.31
C ASN A 341 5.10 -28.35 -21.47
N ASP A 342 5.86 -29.38 -21.87
CA ASP A 342 5.87 -30.66 -21.16
C ASP A 342 6.85 -30.64 -19.99
N VAL A 343 6.42 -31.14 -18.84
CA VAL A 343 7.22 -31.24 -17.61
C VAL A 343 7.18 -32.67 -17.13
N LYS A 344 8.34 -33.29 -17.04
CA LYS A 344 8.50 -34.63 -16.49
C LYS A 344 9.36 -34.60 -15.25
N MET A 345 8.95 -35.39 -14.25
CA MET A 345 9.63 -35.52 -12.97
C MET A 345 10.09 -36.96 -12.78
N TYR A 346 11.35 -37.14 -12.39
CA TYR A 346 11.97 -38.46 -12.21
C TYR A 346 12.66 -38.54 -10.85
N LYS A 347 12.55 -39.70 -10.21
CA LYS A 347 13.29 -39.99 -8.97
C LYS A 347 14.73 -40.41 -9.23
N ALA A 348 14.98 -41.12 -10.33
CA ALA A 348 16.30 -41.63 -10.68
C ALA A 348 16.99 -40.72 -11.72
N LYS A 349 18.19 -40.24 -11.40
CA LYS A 349 19.00 -39.38 -12.30
C LYS A 349 19.22 -40.00 -13.69
N LYS A 350 19.42 -41.31 -13.75
CA LYS A 350 19.70 -42.03 -15.02
C LYS A 350 18.52 -41.95 -15.99
N GLU A 351 17.30 -42.10 -15.49
CA GLU A 351 16.07 -42.03 -16.30
C GLU A 351 15.87 -40.63 -16.84
N ALA A 352 16.07 -39.61 -15.99
CA ALA A 352 15.97 -38.21 -16.40
C ALA A 352 17.02 -37.83 -17.46
N ILE A 353 18.28 -38.29 -17.31
CA ILE A 353 19.33 -38.06 -18.31
C ILE A 353 18.98 -38.76 -19.62
N PHE A 354 18.44 -39.97 -19.57
CA PHE A 354 18.02 -40.69 -20.77
C PHE A 354 16.93 -39.91 -21.51
N GLU A 355 15.88 -39.48 -20.80
CA GLU A 355 14.81 -38.66 -21.36
C GLU A 355 15.35 -37.35 -21.96
N PHE A 356 16.14 -36.60 -21.19
CA PHE A 356 16.73 -35.33 -21.64
C PHE A 356 17.55 -35.52 -22.92
N THR A 357 18.41 -36.55 -22.96
CA THR A 357 19.23 -36.85 -24.14
C THR A 357 18.37 -37.26 -25.34
N SER A 358 17.31 -38.03 -25.10
CA SER A 358 16.38 -38.45 -26.15
C SER A 358 15.70 -37.26 -26.81
N ILE A 359 15.21 -36.31 -26.01
CA ILE A 359 14.56 -35.08 -26.52
C ILE A 359 15.58 -34.23 -27.29
N CYS A 360 16.78 -34.00 -26.74
CA CYS A 360 17.83 -33.23 -27.41
C CYS A 360 18.20 -33.84 -28.78
N ASN A 361 18.32 -35.18 -28.85
CA ASN A 361 18.61 -35.86 -30.12
C ASN A 361 17.48 -35.70 -31.13
N GLN A 362 16.21 -35.75 -30.68
CA GLN A 362 15.07 -35.55 -31.56
C GLN A 362 15.04 -34.13 -32.15
N ILE A 363 15.30 -33.12 -31.32
CA ILE A 363 15.39 -31.72 -31.77
C ILE A 363 16.50 -31.54 -32.81
N GLU A 364 17.68 -32.12 -32.56
CA GLU A 364 18.82 -32.04 -33.49
C GLU A 364 18.50 -32.74 -34.82
N GLU A 365 17.82 -33.89 -34.77
CA GLU A 365 17.39 -34.62 -35.97
C GLU A 365 16.34 -33.83 -36.77
N GLU A 366 15.34 -33.25 -36.11
CA GLU A 366 14.33 -32.38 -36.74
C GLU A 366 14.98 -31.17 -37.41
N ARG A 367 15.98 -30.56 -36.77
CA ARG A 367 16.76 -29.45 -37.34
C ARG A 367 17.53 -29.87 -38.58
N HIS A 368 18.27 -30.98 -38.51
CA HIS A 368 19.01 -31.48 -39.68
C HIS A 368 18.09 -31.83 -40.86
N GLN A 369 16.92 -32.40 -40.60
CA GLN A 369 15.93 -32.65 -41.65
C GLN A 369 15.40 -31.35 -42.27
N ALA A 370 15.18 -30.31 -41.46
CA ALA A 370 14.76 -29.00 -41.96
C ALA A 370 15.84 -28.33 -42.83
N GLU A 371 17.10 -28.37 -42.40
CA GLU A 371 18.26 -27.84 -43.16
C GLU A 371 18.40 -28.55 -44.52
N LEU A 372 18.30 -29.88 -44.55
CA LEU A 372 18.34 -30.66 -45.79
C LEU A 372 17.20 -30.30 -46.74
N LYS A 373 16.00 -30.07 -46.22
CA LYS A 373 14.84 -29.66 -47.00
C LYS A 373 15.01 -28.25 -47.58
N GLU A 374 15.60 -27.33 -46.83
CA GLU A 374 15.88 -25.98 -47.30
C GLU A 374 16.93 -25.97 -48.43
N ILE A 375 18.00 -26.75 -48.28
CA ILE A 375 19.01 -26.96 -49.32
C ILE A 375 18.38 -27.55 -50.58
N ALA A 376 17.52 -28.57 -50.45
CA ALA A 376 16.82 -29.17 -51.59
C ALA A 376 15.95 -28.14 -52.34
N ASN A 377 15.19 -27.33 -51.61
CA ASN A 377 14.37 -26.27 -52.21
C ASN A 377 15.21 -25.21 -52.94
N LEU A 378 16.38 -24.85 -52.40
CA LEU A 378 17.30 -23.90 -53.04
C LEU A 378 17.86 -24.45 -54.35
N ILE A 379 18.21 -25.74 -54.38
CA ILE A 379 18.68 -26.44 -55.59
C ILE A 379 17.57 -26.47 -56.65
N ASP A 380 16.31 -26.70 -56.28
CA ASP A 380 15.18 -26.73 -57.21
C ASP A 380 14.79 -25.34 -57.77
N THR A 381 15.22 -24.25 -57.11
CA THR A 381 14.98 -22.86 -57.57
C THR A 381 16.11 -22.24 -58.40
N LEU A 382 17.24 -22.94 -58.53
CA LEU A 382 18.38 -22.55 -59.38
C LEU A 382 18.31 -23.27 -60.74
#